data_AF-A0A800J4I5-F1
#
_entry.id   AF-A0A800J4I5-F1
#
_cell.length_a   1.000
_cell.length_b   1.000
_cell.length_c   1.000
_cell.angle_alpha   90.00
_cell.angle_beta   90.00
_cell.angle_gamma   90.00
#
_symmetry.space_group_name_H-M   'P 1'
#
loop_
_entity.id
_entity.type
_entity.pdbx_description
1 polymer ?
#
loop_
_entity_poly.entity_id
_entity_poly.type
_entity_poly.pdbx_seq_one_letter_code
_entity_poly.pdbx_strand_id
1 'polypeptide(L)'
;MRDSNPSVALHALALVAAARTALAAARSIRERRDGRDPSEQEEPVTARADLAVLAGEIGSYVARLRLRSIVANEERSRAAQLAQAFEDRLLLDDLARDARRAHQKLLSLYPEVSERVVEEARIVAETAARLATEPDALPADDSTGAAPAWLDLAERTADWLDTVREDL
;
A
#
# COMPACT_ATOMS: atom_id res chain seq x y z
N MET A 1 -17.40 -6.75 -31.48
CA MET A 1 -17.36 -6.19 -30.12
C MET A 1 -17.53 -7.35 -29.15
N ARG A 2 -16.47 -7.76 -28.44
CA ARG A 2 -16.60 -8.78 -27.40
C ARG A 2 -17.16 -8.09 -26.17
N ASP A 3 -18.39 -8.44 -25.79
CA ASP A 3 -18.94 -8.10 -24.49
C ASP A 3 -18.04 -8.72 -23.42
N SER A 4 -17.22 -7.89 -22.76
CA SER A 4 -16.58 -8.27 -21.51
C SER A 4 -17.68 -8.46 -20.48
N ASN A 5 -18.07 -9.72 -20.24
CA ASN A 5 -19.12 -10.06 -19.31
C ASN A 5 -18.72 -9.57 -17.90
N PRO A 6 -19.40 -8.56 -17.33
CA PRO A 6 -19.02 -7.93 -16.06
C PRO A 6 -18.96 -8.95 -14.90
N SER A 7 -19.71 -10.05 -15.01
CA SER A 7 -19.65 -11.17 -14.07
C SER A 7 -18.26 -11.81 -13.99
N VAL A 8 -17.55 -11.96 -15.11
CA VAL A 8 -16.21 -12.58 -15.14
C VAL A 8 -15.18 -11.69 -14.45
N ALA A 9 -15.26 -10.37 -14.67
CA ALA A 9 -14.39 -9.40 -14.01
C ALA A 9 -14.60 -9.40 -12.48
N LEU A 10 -15.87 -9.36 -12.04
CA LEU A 10 -16.20 -9.45 -10.62
C LEU A 10 -15.75 -10.77 -9.98
N HIS A 11 -15.86 -11.88 -10.71
CA HIS A 11 -15.41 -13.19 -10.23
C HIS A 11 -13.89 -13.27 -10.08
N ALA A 12 -13.14 -12.71 -11.05
CA ALA A 12 -11.68 -12.61 -10.97
C ALA A 12 -11.25 -11.75 -9.77
N LEU A 13 -11.92 -10.62 -9.54
CA LEU A 13 -11.67 -9.74 -8.40
C LEU A 13 -11.94 -10.43 -7.06
N ALA A 14 -13.05 -11.15 -6.94
CA ALA A 14 -13.37 -11.92 -5.75
C ALA A 14 -12.31 -13.01 -5.48
N LEU A 15 -11.83 -13.68 -6.53
CA LEU A 15 -10.78 -14.69 -6.42
C LEU A 15 -9.44 -14.09 -5.97
N VAL A 16 -9.06 -12.93 -6.52
CA VAL A 16 -7.84 -12.21 -6.10
C VAL A 16 -7.94 -11.77 -4.64
N ALA A 17 -9.08 -11.21 -4.22
CA ALA A 17 -9.30 -10.82 -2.83
C ALA A 17 -9.22 -12.04 -1.88
N ALA A 18 -9.87 -13.15 -2.23
CA ALA A 18 -9.82 -14.39 -1.44
C ALA A 18 -8.39 -14.96 -1.35
N ALA A 19 -7.65 -14.99 -2.46
CA ALA A 19 -6.26 -15.46 -2.50
C ALA A 19 -5.34 -14.59 -1.62
N ARG A 20 -5.52 -13.27 -1.63
CA ARG A 20 -4.76 -12.35 -0.77
C ARG A 20 -5.06 -12.56 0.71
N THR A 21 -6.33 -12.72 1.08
CA THR A 21 -6.72 -13.06 2.46
C THR A 21 -6.12 -14.38 2.91
N ALA A 22 -6.14 -15.40 2.05
CA ALA A 22 -5.53 -16.70 2.35
C ALA A 22 -4.01 -16.59 2.53
N LEU A 23 -3.32 -15.80 1.69
CA LEU A 23 -1.88 -15.55 1.83
C LEU A 23 -1.54 -14.82 3.14
N ALA A 24 -2.32 -13.81 3.51
CA ALA A 24 -2.14 -13.09 4.78
C ALA A 24 -2.31 -14.03 5.99
N ALA A 25 -3.34 -14.87 5.98
CA ALA A 25 -3.56 -15.88 7.02
C ALA A 25 -2.40 -16.89 7.08
N ALA A 26 -1.92 -17.37 5.93
CA ALA A 26 -0.80 -18.30 5.86
C ALA A 26 0.50 -17.70 6.45
N ARG A 27 0.80 -16.44 6.16
CA ARG A 27 1.96 -15.72 6.74
C ARG A 27 1.84 -15.60 8.25
N SER A 28 0.69 -15.17 8.77
CA SER A 28 0.44 -15.08 10.21
C SER A 28 0.54 -16.44 10.93
N ILE A 29 0.09 -17.53 10.30
CA ILE A 29 0.26 -18.88 10.84
C ILE A 29 1.75 -19.26 10.89
N ARG A 30 2.51 -18.92 9.86
CA ARG A 30 3.94 -19.21 9.79
C ARG A 30 4.73 -18.44 10.85
N GLU A 31 4.48 -17.15 10.99
CA GLU A 31 5.11 -16.30 12.02
C GLU A 31 4.90 -16.89 13.42
N ARG A 32 3.67 -17.31 13.74
CA ARG A 32 3.34 -17.98 15.01
C ARG A 32 4.04 -19.33 15.17
N ARG A 33 4.18 -20.12 14.10
CA ARG A 33 4.87 -21.42 14.14
C ARG A 33 6.38 -21.26 14.34
N ASP A 34 6.95 -20.21 13.78
CA ASP A 34 8.36 -19.88 13.93
C ASP A 34 8.67 -19.22 15.29
N GLY A 35 7.64 -19.01 16.14
CA GLY A 35 7.79 -18.36 17.45
C GLY A 35 8.18 -16.89 17.37
N ARG A 36 8.04 -16.24 16.20
CA ARG A 36 8.33 -14.82 16.04
C ARG A 36 7.13 -14.00 16.51
N ASP A 37 7.34 -13.13 17.49
CA ASP A 37 6.40 -12.05 17.78
C ASP A 37 6.72 -10.85 16.88
N PRO A 38 5.82 -10.41 15.98
CA PRO A 38 6.06 -9.25 15.12
C PRO A 38 6.25 -7.92 15.87
N SER A 39 5.98 -7.91 17.18
CA SER A 39 6.16 -6.75 18.06
C SER A 39 7.44 -6.82 18.91
N GLU A 40 8.19 -7.92 18.86
CA GLU A 40 9.51 -7.98 19.49
C GLU A 40 10.49 -7.05 18.78
N GLN A 41 11.34 -6.39 19.57
CA GLN A 41 12.41 -5.57 19.02
C GLN A 41 13.45 -6.46 18.34
N GLU A 42 13.80 -6.09 17.12
CA GLU A 42 14.80 -6.81 16.35
C GLU A 42 16.19 -6.23 16.55
N GLU A 43 17.21 -7.03 16.23
CA GLU A 43 18.58 -6.53 16.19
C GLU A 43 18.70 -5.38 15.17
N PRO A 44 19.38 -4.27 15.51
CA PRO A 44 19.48 -3.10 14.64
C PRO A 44 19.99 -3.39 13.21
N VAL A 45 20.92 -4.35 13.05
CA VAL A 45 21.43 -4.74 11.72
C VAL A 45 20.35 -5.41 10.88
N THR A 46 19.56 -6.30 11.49
CA THR A 46 18.45 -6.99 10.83
C THR A 46 17.33 -6.01 10.49
N ALA A 47 16.98 -5.11 11.43
CA ALA A 47 15.96 -4.09 11.22
C ALA A 47 16.29 -3.14 10.06
N ARG A 48 17.57 -2.71 9.93
CA ARG A 48 18.03 -1.88 8.80
C ARG A 48 17.96 -2.60 7.46
N ALA A 49 18.40 -3.86 7.41
CA ALA A 49 18.36 -4.66 6.18
C ALA A 49 16.91 -4.86 5.70
N ASP A 50 16.00 -5.19 6.61
CA ASP A 50 14.58 -5.34 6.32
C ASP A 50 13.93 -4.01 5.90
N LEU A 51 14.30 -2.90 6.54
CA LEU A 51 13.84 -1.56 6.16
C LEU A 51 14.25 -1.17 4.74
N ALA A 52 15.48 -1.50 4.33
CA ALA A 52 15.93 -1.23 2.96
C ALA A 52 15.10 -1.99 1.91
N VAL A 53 14.73 -3.25 2.21
CA VAL A 53 13.84 -4.05 1.35
C VAL A 53 12.44 -3.43 1.31
N LEU A 54 11.87 -3.12 2.47
CA LEU A 54 10.55 -2.50 2.58
C LEU A 54 10.49 -1.15 1.86
N ALA A 55 11.54 -0.33 1.96
CA ALA A 55 11.61 0.95 1.25
C ALA A 55 11.53 0.78 -0.28
N GLY A 56 12.17 -0.27 -0.82
CA GLY A 56 12.08 -0.60 -2.25
C GLY A 56 10.69 -1.08 -2.67
N GLU A 57 10.04 -1.90 -1.85
CA GLU A 57 8.66 -2.36 -2.08
C GLU A 57 7.67 -1.20 -2.04
N ILE A 58 7.73 -0.36 -1.00
CA ILE A 58 6.91 0.83 -0.83
C ILE A 58 7.11 1.81 -1.99
N GLY A 59 8.37 2.07 -2.38
CA GLY A 59 8.69 2.94 -3.52
C GLY A 59 8.08 2.42 -4.84
N SER A 60 8.00 1.10 -5.01
CA SER A 60 7.35 0.49 -6.17
C SER A 60 5.83 0.70 -6.19
N TYR A 61 5.17 0.69 -5.03
CA TYR A 61 3.73 1.02 -4.95
C TYR A 61 3.48 2.49 -5.29
N VAL A 62 4.30 3.40 -4.72
CA VAL A 62 4.22 4.84 -5.00
C VAL A 62 4.41 5.13 -6.48
N ALA A 63 5.43 4.53 -7.12
CA ALA A 63 5.67 4.70 -8.55
C ALA A 63 4.49 4.21 -9.41
N ARG A 64 3.89 3.06 -9.05
CA ARG A 64 2.70 2.54 -9.76
C ARG A 64 1.50 3.45 -9.60
N LEU A 65 1.24 3.96 -8.40
CA LEU A 65 0.17 4.93 -8.14
C LEU A 65 0.39 6.20 -8.98
N ARG A 66 1.58 6.81 -8.95
CA ARG A 66 1.90 8.00 -9.75
C ARG A 66 1.77 7.77 -11.26
N LEU A 67 2.27 6.66 -11.79
CA LEU A 67 2.13 6.36 -13.22
C LEU A 67 0.65 6.26 -13.64
N ARG A 68 -0.22 5.81 -12.73
CA ARG A 68 -1.65 5.67 -13.01
C ARG A 68 -2.38 7.01 -13.11
N SER A 69 -1.99 8.04 -12.35
CA SER A 69 -2.60 9.38 -12.49
C SER A 69 -2.30 10.01 -13.86
N ILE A 70 -1.15 9.68 -14.45
CA ILE A 70 -0.74 10.19 -15.77
C ILE A 70 -1.53 9.50 -16.89
N VAL A 71 -1.80 8.20 -16.77
CA VAL A 71 -2.45 7.39 -17.82
C VAL A 71 -3.98 7.51 -17.79
N ALA A 72 -4.57 8.22 -16.81
CA ALA A 72 -6.01 8.24 -16.53
C ALA A 72 -6.91 8.94 -17.57
N ASN A 73 -6.44 9.27 -18.78
CA ASN A 73 -7.06 10.31 -19.60
C ASN A 73 -7.59 9.90 -20.99
N GLU A 74 -8.17 8.70 -21.12
CA GLU A 74 -8.91 8.31 -22.35
C GLU A 74 -10.20 7.57 -21.98
N GLU A 75 -11.21 7.58 -22.86
CA GLU A 75 -12.54 6.97 -22.70
C GLU A 75 -12.47 5.47 -22.32
N ARG A 76 -12.19 5.19 -21.05
CA ARG A 76 -12.12 3.82 -20.53
C ARG A 76 -13.53 3.31 -20.31
N SER A 77 -13.79 2.10 -20.79
CA SER A 77 -15.01 1.38 -20.43
C SER A 77 -15.20 1.31 -18.91
N ARG A 78 -16.44 1.26 -18.43
CA ARG A 78 -16.76 1.11 -17.00
C ARG A 78 -16.06 -0.08 -16.34
N ALA A 79 -15.88 -1.18 -17.06
CA ALA A 79 -15.16 -2.36 -16.57
C ALA A 79 -13.67 -2.07 -16.31
N ALA A 80 -13.02 -1.28 -17.18
CA ALA A 80 -11.64 -0.86 -16.99
C ALA A 80 -11.48 0.13 -15.82
N GLN A 81 -12.45 1.04 -15.63
CA GLN A 81 -12.48 1.94 -14.47
C GLN A 81 -12.66 1.17 -13.15
N LEU A 82 -13.53 0.17 -13.14
CA LEU A 82 -13.69 -0.75 -12.01
C LEU A 82 -12.39 -1.50 -11.70
N ALA A 83 -11.79 -2.15 -12.69
CA ALA A 83 -10.53 -2.88 -12.53
C ALA A 83 -9.42 -1.98 -11.99
N GLN A 84 -9.33 -0.75 -12.50
CA GLN A 84 -8.41 0.28 -12.01
C GLN A 84 -8.65 0.59 -10.52
N ALA A 85 -9.88 0.91 -10.13
CA ALA A 85 -10.21 1.22 -8.74
C ALA A 85 -9.92 0.04 -7.79
N PHE A 86 -10.10 -1.19 -8.25
CA PHE A 86 -9.72 -2.38 -7.49
C PHE A 86 -8.20 -2.50 -7.33
N GLU A 87 -7.44 -2.36 -8.42
CA GLU A 87 -5.98 -2.40 -8.36
C GLU A 87 -5.41 -1.31 -7.45
N ASP A 88 -5.97 -0.11 -7.50
CA ASP A 88 -5.55 1.02 -6.65
C ASP A 88 -5.80 0.70 -5.17
N ARG A 89 -6.95 0.10 -4.84
CA ARG A 89 -7.22 -0.40 -3.47
C ARG A 89 -6.23 -1.48 -3.04
N LEU A 90 -5.84 -2.40 -3.94
CA LEU A 90 -4.85 -3.43 -3.61
C LEU A 90 -3.47 -2.82 -3.34
N LEU A 91 -3.06 -1.81 -4.12
CA LEU A 91 -1.81 -1.09 -3.89
C LEU A 91 -1.83 -0.33 -2.56
N LEU A 92 -2.95 0.30 -2.21
CA LEU A 92 -3.12 1.01 -0.94
C LEU A 92 -3.09 0.05 0.26
N ASP A 93 -3.72 -1.12 0.15
CA ASP A 93 -3.67 -2.17 1.17
C ASP A 93 -2.24 -2.73 1.36
N ASP A 94 -1.51 -2.94 0.27
CA ASP A 94 -0.10 -3.36 0.32
C ASP A 94 0.78 -2.27 0.94
N LEU A 95 0.62 -1.01 0.52
CA LEU A 95 1.30 0.14 1.10
C LEU A 95 1.05 0.24 2.61
N ALA A 96 -0.21 0.11 3.05
CA ALA A 96 -0.55 0.16 4.46
C ALA A 96 0.11 -0.95 5.27
N ARG A 97 0.18 -2.17 4.71
CA ARG A 97 0.83 -3.31 5.37
C ARG A 97 2.33 -3.11 5.51
N ASP A 98 3.00 -2.70 4.44
CA ASP A 98 4.46 -2.59 4.44
C ASP A 98 4.91 -1.33 5.20
N ALA A 99 4.14 -0.24 5.19
CA ALA A 99 4.38 0.92 6.05
C ALA A 99 4.23 0.59 7.55
N ARG A 100 3.26 -0.24 7.94
CA ARG A 100 3.16 -0.73 9.34
C ARG A 100 4.38 -1.55 9.74
N ARG A 101 4.87 -2.40 8.85
CA ARG A 101 6.09 -3.18 9.09
C ARG A 101 7.29 -2.24 9.23
N ALA A 102 7.44 -1.27 8.34
CA ALA A 102 8.50 -0.27 8.43
C ALA A 102 8.44 0.49 9.76
N HIS A 103 7.25 0.90 10.21
CA HIS A 103 7.07 1.53 11.53
C HIS A 103 7.58 0.66 12.68
N GLN A 104 7.27 -0.64 12.70
CA GLN A 104 7.78 -1.56 13.73
C GLN A 104 9.31 -1.71 13.69
N LYS A 105 9.90 -1.78 12.50
CA LYS A 105 11.37 -1.83 12.36
C LYS A 105 12.02 -0.53 12.83
N LEU A 106 11.43 0.62 12.50
CA LEU A 106 11.91 1.93 12.94
C LEU A 106 11.84 2.08 14.47
N LEU A 107 10.82 1.51 15.13
CA LEU A 107 10.77 1.45 16.60
C LEU A 107 11.91 0.63 17.21
N SER A 108 12.39 -0.41 16.52
CA SER A 108 13.55 -1.19 16.96
C SER A 108 14.87 -0.42 16.82
N LEU A 109 14.91 0.62 15.97
CA LEU A 109 16.06 1.49 15.77
C LEU A 109 16.02 2.75 16.65
N TYR A 110 14.95 3.00 17.40
CA TYR A 110 14.89 4.15 18.29
C TYR A 110 15.90 4.01 19.44
N PRO A 111 16.68 5.07 19.79
CA PRO A 111 16.58 6.46 19.33
C PRO A 111 17.56 6.85 18.20
N GLU A 112 18.15 5.89 17.49
CA GLU A 112 19.11 6.15 16.41
C GLU A 112 18.43 6.82 15.20
N VAL A 113 17.13 6.57 15.00
CA VAL A 113 16.27 7.25 14.02
C VAL A 113 15.40 8.32 14.67
N SER A 114 15.09 9.37 13.93
CA SER A 114 14.27 10.48 14.44
C SER A 114 12.81 10.06 14.71
N GLU A 115 12.20 10.58 15.79
CA GLU A 115 10.78 10.35 16.11
C GLU A 115 9.86 10.74 14.95
N ARG A 116 10.21 11.79 14.21
CA ARG A 116 9.51 12.22 13.00
C ARG A 116 9.40 11.09 11.97
N VAL A 117 10.48 10.37 11.69
CA VAL A 117 10.48 9.27 10.70
C VAL A 117 9.62 8.10 11.16
N VAL A 118 9.65 7.79 12.46
CA VAL A 118 8.80 6.76 13.07
C VAL A 118 7.32 7.11 12.93
N GLU A 119 6.97 8.36 13.24
CA GLU A 119 5.58 8.84 13.21
C GLU A 119 5.05 8.97 11.78
N GLU A 120 5.86 9.41 10.82
CA GLU A 120 5.45 9.46 9.41
C GLU A 120 5.11 8.06 8.87
N ALA A 121 5.85 7.03 9.26
CA ALA A 121 5.54 5.65 8.88
C ALA A 121 4.15 5.22 9.40
N ARG A 122 3.78 5.63 10.63
CA ARG A 122 2.45 5.39 11.22
C ARG A 122 1.36 6.12 10.45
N ILE A 123 1.58 7.39 10.12
CA ILE A 123 0.60 8.20 9.39
C ILE A 123 0.38 7.67 7.98
N VAL A 124 1.43 7.29 7.25
CA VAL A 124 1.33 6.67 5.92
C VAL A 124 0.52 5.38 6.01
N ALA A 125 0.82 4.52 6.99
CA ALA A 125 0.11 3.27 7.22
C ALA A 125 -1.40 3.48 7.46
N GLU A 126 -1.77 4.39 8.35
CA GLU A 126 -3.17 4.68 8.69
C GLU A 126 -3.91 5.32 7.52
N THR A 127 -3.27 6.27 6.82
CA THR A 127 -3.87 6.96 5.68
C THR A 127 -4.09 5.99 4.52
N ALA A 128 -3.11 5.14 4.21
CA ALA A 128 -3.22 4.11 3.18
C ALA A 128 -4.33 3.10 3.51
N ALA A 129 -4.39 2.63 4.77
CA ALA A 129 -5.43 1.70 5.21
C ALA A 129 -6.83 2.31 5.08
N ARG A 130 -6.98 3.57 5.50
CA ARG A 130 -8.24 4.30 5.37
C ARG A 130 -8.67 4.40 3.90
N LEU A 131 -7.79 4.90 3.02
CA LEU A 131 -8.08 5.05 1.59
C LEU A 131 -8.38 3.71 0.89
N ALA A 132 -7.75 2.61 1.33
CA ALA A 132 -8.06 1.27 0.80
C ALA A 132 -9.48 0.80 1.15
N THR A 133 -10.02 1.26 2.28
CA THR A 133 -11.36 0.88 2.77
C THR A 133 -12.46 1.88 2.42
N GLU A 134 -12.10 3.14 2.16
CA GLU A 134 -13.07 4.17 1.83
C GLU A 134 -13.81 3.80 0.53
N PRO A 135 -15.16 3.84 0.55
CA PRO A 135 -15.98 3.43 -0.58
C PRO A 135 -15.99 4.43 -1.75
N ASP A 136 -15.14 5.47 -1.73
CA ASP A 136 -15.16 6.48 -2.79
C ASP A 136 -14.81 5.89 -4.18
N ALA A 137 -15.68 6.25 -5.12
CA ALA A 137 -15.65 6.02 -6.56
C ALA A 137 -15.84 4.57 -7.09
N LEU A 138 -17.05 4.00 -6.96
CA LEU A 138 -17.72 3.65 -8.22
C LEU A 138 -17.93 4.98 -8.94
N PRO A 139 -17.54 5.14 -10.23
CA PRO A 139 -17.60 6.44 -10.90
C PRO A 139 -19.04 6.96 -10.83
N ALA A 140 -19.27 7.88 -9.90
CA ALA A 140 -20.51 8.59 -9.70
C ALA A 140 -20.20 10.00 -10.14
N ASP A 141 -20.43 10.20 -11.44
CA ASP A 141 -20.41 11.49 -12.13
C ASP A 141 -19.02 12.15 -12.27
N ASP A 142 -18.67 12.51 -13.51
CA ASP A 142 -17.40 13.12 -13.92
C ASP A 142 -17.22 14.58 -13.42
N SER A 143 -17.89 14.96 -12.32
CA SER A 143 -18.11 16.35 -11.94
C SER A 143 -17.18 16.89 -10.84
N THR A 144 -16.16 16.13 -10.41
CA THR A 144 -15.16 16.63 -9.43
C THR A 144 -13.75 16.48 -9.97
N GLY A 145 -13.21 17.54 -10.59
CA GLY A 145 -11.82 17.62 -11.05
C GLY A 145 -10.77 17.68 -9.93
N ALA A 146 -11.06 17.13 -8.76
CA ALA A 146 -10.12 17.02 -7.64
C ALA A 146 -9.18 15.83 -7.90
N ALA A 147 -7.88 16.04 -7.71
CA ALA A 147 -6.92 14.93 -7.75
C ALA A 147 -7.30 13.89 -6.69
N PRO A 148 -7.16 12.59 -6.98
CA PRO A 148 -7.51 11.56 -6.03
C PRO A 148 -6.64 11.68 -4.77
N ALA A 149 -7.22 11.51 -3.59
CA ALA A 149 -6.55 11.72 -2.30
C ALA A 149 -5.32 10.82 -2.08
N TRP A 150 -5.22 9.70 -2.81
CA TRP A 150 -4.03 8.84 -2.78
C TRP A 150 -2.80 9.49 -3.44
N LEU A 151 -2.97 10.50 -4.29
CA LEU A 151 -1.85 11.18 -4.94
C LEU A 151 -1.03 11.96 -3.90
N ASP A 152 -1.70 12.71 -3.02
CA ASP A 152 -1.05 13.42 -1.91
C ASP A 152 -0.34 12.44 -0.97
N LEU A 153 -0.96 11.28 -0.70
CA LEU A 153 -0.32 10.21 0.06
C LEU A 153 0.93 9.69 -0.65
N ALA A 154 0.90 9.51 -1.98
CA ALA A 154 2.04 9.04 -2.76
C ALA A 154 3.20 10.05 -2.76
N GLU A 155 2.92 11.35 -2.80
CA GLU A 155 3.92 12.41 -2.61
C GLU A 155 4.53 12.36 -1.22
N ARG A 156 3.69 12.40 -0.18
CA ARG A 156 4.14 12.31 1.21
C ARG A 156 4.97 11.06 1.50
N THR A 157 4.56 9.91 0.94
CA THR A 157 5.28 8.65 1.12
C THR A 157 6.65 8.70 0.45
N ALA A 158 6.79 9.32 -0.72
CA ALA A 158 8.09 9.48 -1.37
C ALA A 158 9.04 10.34 -0.54
N ASP A 159 8.57 11.48 -0.04
CA ASP A 159 9.36 12.38 0.83
C ASP A 159 9.81 11.66 2.11
N TRP A 160 8.92 10.85 2.70
CA TRP A 160 9.26 10.00 3.83
C TRP A 160 10.33 8.95 3.48
N LEU A 161 10.24 8.28 2.33
CA LEU A 161 11.25 7.31 1.88
C LEU A 161 12.60 7.96 1.58
N ASP A 162 12.63 9.20 1.10
CA ASP A 162 13.87 9.97 0.95
C ASP A 162 14.51 10.20 2.32
N THR A 163 13.72 10.64 3.30
CA THR A 163 14.22 10.80 4.69
C THR A 163 14.74 9.48 5.26
N VAL A 164 14.01 8.37 5.11
CA VAL A 164 14.43 7.06 5.61
C VAL A 164 15.79 6.64 5.02
N ARG A 165 16.06 6.97 3.76
CA ARG A 165 17.35 6.68 3.10
C ARG A 165 18.49 7.56 3.59
N GLU A 166 18.21 8.73 4.12
CA GLU A 166 19.21 9.63 4.71
C GLU A 166 19.57 9.20 6.15
N ASP A 167 18.61 8.66 6.90
CA ASP A 167 18.75 8.24 8.30
C ASP A 167 19.32 6.81 8.48
N LEU A 168 19.28 5.96 7.44
CA LEU A 168 19.76 4.56 7.45
C LEU A 168 21.21 4.40 6.97
#